data_AF-A0AAW2R6S9-F1
#
_entry.id   AF-A0AAW2R6S9-F1
#
_cell.length_a   1.000
_cell.length_b   1.000
_cell.length_c   1.000
_cell.angle_alpha   90.00
_cell.angle_beta   90.00
_cell.angle_gamma   90.00
#
_symmetry.space_group_name_H-M   'P 1'
#
loop_
_entity.id
_entity.type
_entity.pdbx_description
1 polymer ?
#
loop_
_entity_poly.entity_id
_entity_poly.type
_entity_poly.pdbx_seq_one_letter_code
_entity_poly.pdbx_strand_id
1 'polypeptide(L)'
;MSRSRICLPVATLALLLVASAFADDVVVLTEENFEKRGRCGHCKKLAPEYEKLGASFKKAKSVLIGKVDCDEHKSLCSKYGVSGYPTLKWFPAGSLEPKKYDGARTAEALAAYVNIEGGTNVKIVAPPSNVVVLTSDNFDEIVNDEKKMCGHCKNLAPTYEKVAAAFKLDEDVVIANLDADQYKDLAEKHGVSGYPTLKFFPKNNKAGEDYDGGRDLDDFVTFINEKCGTNRDANGQLTSKAGILEDVNKLVKEFVTAKNEEKKSVLKRLEEEADTLKGPSARYGKIYVKAAKSCIEKGSDYAKNEVQRLDRMLAKSISASKADEFTLKRNILSTFASDH
;
A
#
# COMPACT_ATOMS: atom_id res chain seq x y z
N MET A 1 5.18 -62.59 70.92
CA MET A 1 3.91 -63.19 70.46
C MET A 1 3.20 -62.19 69.56
N SER A 2 2.71 -62.60 68.37
CA SER A 2 1.74 -61.87 67.52
C SER A 2 2.09 -60.43 67.06
N ARG A 3 1.69 -59.94 65.89
CA ARG A 3 1.03 -60.53 64.69
C ARG A 3 1.38 -59.62 63.50
N SER A 4 1.52 -60.18 62.31
CA SER A 4 1.71 -59.41 61.07
C SER A 4 0.51 -58.49 60.80
N ARG A 5 0.75 -57.24 60.37
CA ARG A 5 -0.19 -56.46 59.55
C ARG A 5 0.54 -55.64 58.48
N ILE A 6 0.03 -55.79 57.26
CA ILE A 6 0.47 -55.15 56.03
C ILE A 6 -0.02 -53.70 56.01
N CYS A 7 0.82 -52.75 55.60
CA CYS A 7 0.41 -51.43 55.16
C CYS A 7 0.89 -51.21 53.72
N LEU A 8 -0.04 -51.00 52.78
CA LEU A 8 0.28 -50.53 51.43
C LEU A 8 0.72 -49.05 51.50
N PRO A 9 1.62 -48.60 50.62
CA PRO A 9 1.85 -47.17 50.44
C PRO A 9 0.65 -46.55 49.70
N VAL A 10 0.02 -45.55 50.32
CA VAL A 10 -0.96 -44.70 49.65
C VAL A 10 -0.21 -43.78 48.69
N ALA A 11 -0.32 -44.05 47.39
CA ALA A 11 0.21 -43.16 46.36
C ALA A 11 -0.61 -41.86 46.34
N THR A 12 -0.06 -40.80 46.94
CA THR A 12 -0.63 -39.45 46.84
C THR A 12 -0.53 -38.96 45.40
N LEU A 13 -1.67 -38.96 44.71
CA LEU A 13 -1.83 -38.48 43.35
C LEU A 13 -1.49 -36.97 43.29
N ALA A 14 -0.25 -36.66 42.90
CA ALA A 14 0.19 -35.29 42.70
C ALA A 14 -0.62 -34.65 41.58
N LEU A 15 -1.46 -33.68 41.94
CA LEU A 15 -2.33 -32.97 41.02
C LEU A 15 -1.48 -32.14 40.05
N LEU A 16 -1.28 -32.66 38.83
CA LEU A 16 -0.62 -31.91 37.76
C LEU A 16 -1.45 -30.67 37.44
N LEU A 17 -0.93 -29.50 37.83
CA LEU A 17 -1.31 -28.21 37.26
C LEU A 17 -0.99 -28.24 35.77
N VAL A 18 -1.99 -28.57 34.96
CA VAL A 18 -1.93 -28.43 33.50
C VAL A 18 -1.89 -26.93 33.20
N ALA A 19 -0.67 -26.41 33.06
CA ALA A 19 -0.46 -25.09 32.49
C ALA A 19 -1.06 -25.09 31.07
N SER A 20 -2.04 -24.23 30.85
CA SER A 20 -2.69 -24.07 29.55
C SER A 20 -1.71 -23.48 28.55
N ALA A 21 -1.00 -24.34 27.83
CA ALA A 21 -0.22 -23.96 26.67
C ALA A 21 -1.19 -23.50 25.56
N PHE A 22 -1.31 -22.19 25.38
CA PHE A 22 -1.82 -21.64 24.14
C PHE A 22 -0.79 -21.95 23.05
N ALA A 23 -1.09 -22.92 22.18
CA ALA A 23 -0.28 -23.18 21.01
C ALA A 23 -0.48 -22.06 19.98
N ASP A 24 0.60 -21.41 19.59
CA ASP A 24 0.66 -20.47 18.48
C ASP A 24 0.48 -21.19 17.13
N ASP A 25 -0.75 -21.57 16.79
CA ASP A 25 -1.08 -22.14 15.48
C ASP A 25 -1.56 -21.06 14.48
N VAL A 26 -0.70 -20.06 14.26
CA VAL A 26 -0.78 -19.19 13.07
C VAL A 26 0.49 -19.39 12.24
N VAL A 27 0.44 -20.32 11.30
CA VAL A 27 1.46 -20.40 10.23
C VAL A 27 1.30 -19.18 9.33
N VAL A 28 2.07 -18.14 9.62
CA VAL A 28 2.19 -16.95 8.76
C VAL A 28 2.97 -17.33 7.51
N LEU A 29 2.38 -17.05 6.34
CA LEU A 29 3.08 -17.19 5.06
C LEU A 29 3.94 -15.94 4.82
N THR A 30 5.25 -16.15 4.71
CA THR A 30 6.23 -15.21 4.14
C THR A 30 6.48 -15.55 2.67
N GLU A 31 7.11 -14.66 1.90
CA GLU A 31 7.49 -14.92 0.49
C GLU A 31 8.33 -16.19 0.34
N GLU A 32 9.23 -16.45 1.29
CA GLU A 32 10.07 -17.67 1.35
C GLU A 32 9.25 -18.97 1.43
N ASN A 33 8.02 -18.93 1.96
CA ASN A 33 7.09 -20.06 2.06
C ASN A 33 6.12 -20.16 0.86
N PHE A 34 6.25 -19.29 -0.16
CA PHE A 34 5.36 -19.26 -1.32
C PHE A 34 6.03 -19.72 -2.62
N GLU A 35 7.32 -19.43 -2.83
CA GLU A 35 7.96 -19.64 -4.13
C GLU A 35 8.30 -21.10 -4.47
N LYS A 36 8.25 -22.03 -3.51
CA LYS A 36 8.63 -23.42 -3.77
C LYS A 36 7.46 -24.28 -4.26
N ARG A 37 7.45 -24.45 -5.60
CA ARG A 37 6.86 -25.54 -6.42
C ARG A 37 5.41 -25.35 -6.89
N GLY A 38 5.14 -25.86 -8.10
CA GLY A 38 3.78 -26.00 -8.66
C GLY A 38 3.58 -25.36 -10.05
N ARG A 39 3.84 -26.11 -11.13
CA ARG A 39 3.51 -25.71 -12.51
C ARG A 39 1.99 -25.92 -12.79
N CYS A 40 1.11 -25.30 -12.01
CA CYS A 40 -0.34 -25.38 -12.18
C CYS A 40 -0.99 -24.00 -12.34
N GLY A 41 -1.51 -23.70 -13.54
CA GLY A 41 -2.18 -22.43 -13.82
C GLY A 41 -3.48 -22.22 -13.03
N HIS A 42 -4.21 -23.29 -12.72
CA HIS A 42 -5.45 -23.21 -11.95
C HIS A 42 -5.21 -22.86 -10.47
N CYS A 43 -4.14 -23.37 -9.86
CA CYS A 43 -3.76 -22.99 -8.49
C CYS A 43 -3.31 -21.53 -8.43
N LYS A 44 -2.48 -21.08 -9.40
CA LYS A 44 -2.05 -19.67 -9.49
C LYS A 44 -3.21 -18.68 -9.61
N LYS A 45 -4.31 -19.06 -10.28
CA LYS A 45 -5.51 -18.21 -10.41
C LYS A 45 -6.33 -18.12 -9.12
N LEU A 46 -6.33 -19.17 -8.28
CA LEU A 46 -7.05 -19.17 -7.00
C LEU A 46 -6.24 -18.56 -5.85
N ALA A 47 -4.91 -18.69 -5.86
CA ALA A 47 -4.02 -18.23 -4.79
C ALA A 47 -4.34 -16.82 -4.24
N PRO A 48 -4.40 -15.75 -5.05
CA PRO A 48 -4.67 -14.40 -4.52
C PRO A 48 -6.07 -14.26 -3.90
N GLU A 49 -7.07 -14.98 -4.42
CA GLU A 49 -8.44 -14.98 -3.89
C GLU A 49 -8.55 -15.73 -2.56
N TYR A 50 -7.79 -16.82 -2.42
CA TYR A 50 -7.74 -17.61 -1.19
C TYR A 50 -6.94 -16.92 -0.08
N GLU A 51 -5.92 -16.12 -0.44
CA GLU A 51 -5.15 -15.29 0.49
C GLU A 51 -5.98 -14.12 1.03
N LYS A 52 -6.74 -13.42 0.17
CA LYS A 52 -7.74 -12.42 0.60
C LYS A 52 -8.74 -13.01 1.60
N LEU A 53 -9.24 -14.21 1.32
CA LEU A 53 -10.15 -14.93 2.23
C LEU A 53 -9.48 -15.20 3.59
N GLY A 54 -8.28 -15.80 3.60
CA GLY A 54 -7.54 -16.08 4.83
C GLY A 54 -7.23 -14.83 5.66
N ALA A 55 -6.83 -13.73 5.00
CA ALA A 55 -6.58 -12.44 5.65
C ALA A 55 -7.86 -11.86 6.29
N SER A 56 -9.00 -11.95 5.60
CA SER A 56 -10.30 -11.45 6.08
C SER A 56 -10.79 -12.22 7.31
N PHE A 57 -10.66 -13.55 7.28
CA PHE A 57 -11.11 -14.42 8.37
C PHE A 57 -10.11 -14.53 9.54
N LYS A 58 -8.94 -13.88 9.48
CA LYS A 58 -7.89 -13.93 10.53
C LYS A 58 -8.37 -13.52 11.94
N LYS A 59 -9.46 -12.75 12.05
CA LYS A 59 -10.09 -12.35 13.34
C LYS A 59 -11.27 -13.23 13.76
N ALA A 60 -11.74 -14.13 12.91
CA ALA A 60 -12.91 -14.98 13.17
C ALA A 60 -12.50 -16.26 13.91
N LYS A 61 -12.60 -16.24 15.25
CA LYS A 61 -12.19 -17.37 16.12
C LYS A 61 -12.94 -18.69 15.88
N SER A 62 -14.06 -18.67 15.18
CA SER A 62 -14.89 -19.84 14.87
C SER A 62 -14.56 -20.51 13.52
N VAL A 63 -13.66 -19.94 12.71
CA VAL A 63 -13.37 -20.41 11.35
C VAL A 63 -11.86 -20.44 11.12
N LEU A 64 -11.34 -21.55 10.60
CA LEU A 64 -9.95 -21.70 10.19
C LEU A 64 -9.87 -21.87 8.67
N ILE A 65 -9.10 -21.00 8.01
CA ILE A 65 -8.81 -21.09 6.57
C ILE A 65 -7.39 -21.65 6.40
N GLY A 66 -7.29 -22.91 5.97
CA GLY A 66 -6.02 -23.61 5.77
C GLY A 66 -5.75 -23.98 4.31
N LYS A 67 -4.48 -24.21 3.96
CA LYS A 67 -4.06 -24.86 2.71
C LYS A 67 -3.19 -26.07 3.04
N VAL A 68 -3.24 -27.10 2.21
CA VAL A 68 -2.43 -28.32 2.33
C VAL A 68 -1.72 -28.55 1.00
N ASP A 69 -0.41 -28.76 1.04
CA ASP A 69 0.34 -29.24 -0.13
C ASP A 69 0.11 -30.75 -0.28
N CYS A 70 -0.56 -31.15 -1.35
CA CYS A 70 -0.84 -32.56 -1.65
C CYS A 70 0.29 -33.29 -2.37
N ASP A 71 1.28 -32.59 -2.92
CA ASP A 71 2.50 -33.22 -3.45
C ASP A 71 3.42 -33.66 -2.30
N GLU A 72 3.37 -32.96 -1.16
CA GLU A 72 4.06 -33.34 0.08
C GLU A 72 3.21 -34.25 0.97
N HIS A 73 1.91 -33.98 1.14
CA HIS A 73 0.99 -34.75 2.02
C HIS A 73 0.03 -35.69 1.27
N LYS A 74 0.57 -36.49 0.33
CA LYS A 74 -0.20 -37.40 -0.54
C LYS A 74 -1.20 -38.31 0.19
N SER A 75 -0.80 -38.91 1.31
CA SER A 75 -1.66 -39.81 2.09
C SER A 75 -2.90 -39.11 2.67
N LEU A 76 -2.75 -37.86 3.12
CA LEU A 76 -3.82 -37.03 3.63
C LEU A 76 -4.80 -36.63 2.51
N CYS A 77 -4.28 -36.24 1.36
CA CYS A 77 -5.09 -35.84 0.22
C CYS A 77 -5.83 -37.02 -0.42
N SER A 78 -5.21 -38.21 -0.50
CA SER A 78 -5.87 -39.45 -0.90
C SER A 78 -6.97 -39.86 0.08
N LYS A 79 -6.73 -39.77 1.41
CA LYS A 79 -7.73 -40.07 2.44
C LYS A 79 -9.02 -39.25 2.28
N TYR A 80 -8.89 -37.98 1.89
CA TYR A 80 -10.04 -37.10 1.64
C TYR A 80 -10.48 -37.02 0.17
N GLY A 81 -9.99 -37.91 -0.70
CA GLY A 81 -10.46 -38.03 -2.08
C GLY A 81 -10.13 -36.82 -2.97
N VAL A 82 -8.94 -36.21 -2.80
CA VAL A 82 -8.46 -35.12 -3.67
C VAL A 82 -7.80 -35.73 -4.92
N SER A 83 -8.51 -35.68 -6.04
CA SER A 83 -8.05 -36.20 -7.35
C SER A 83 -7.56 -35.13 -8.33
N GLY A 84 -7.61 -33.86 -7.96
CA GLY A 84 -7.18 -32.74 -8.80
C GLY A 84 -7.08 -31.43 -8.04
N TYR A 85 -6.37 -30.45 -8.62
CA TYR A 85 -6.02 -29.20 -7.95
C TYR A 85 -6.48 -27.96 -8.74
N PRO A 86 -7.01 -26.91 -8.09
CA PRO A 86 -7.32 -26.82 -6.66
C PRO A 86 -8.71 -27.41 -6.31
N THR A 87 -8.73 -28.27 -5.29
CA THR A 87 -9.96 -28.79 -4.66
C THR A 87 -10.21 -28.05 -3.35
N LEU A 88 -11.43 -27.57 -3.14
CA LEU A 88 -11.85 -26.87 -1.92
C LEU A 88 -12.85 -27.73 -1.14
N LYS A 89 -12.64 -27.82 0.18
CA LYS A 89 -13.41 -28.64 1.11
C LYS A 89 -13.65 -27.86 2.39
N TRP A 90 -14.87 -27.93 2.90
CA TRP A 90 -15.29 -27.36 4.18
C TRP A 90 -15.44 -28.47 5.21
N PHE A 91 -14.88 -28.27 6.40
CA PHE A 91 -14.95 -29.21 7.52
C PHE A 91 -15.79 -28.56 8.63
N PRO A 92 -17.00 -29.07 8.93
CA PRO A 92 -17.82 -28.57 10.03
C PRO A 92 -17.12 -28.75 11.38
N ALA A 93 -17.34 -27.83 12.32
CA ALA A 93 -16.76 -27.92 13.66
C ALA A 93 -17.13 -29.26 14.34
N GLY A 94 -16.10 -29.99 14.81
CA GLY A 94 -16.26 -31.30 15.43
C GLY A 94 -16.43 -32.48 14.45
N SER A 95 -16.40 -32.26 13.13
CA SER A 95 -16.47 -33.33 12.12
C SER A 95 -15.23 -33.37 11.23
N LEU A 96 -14.78 -34.59 10.90
CA LEU A 96 -13.75 -34.84 9.89
C LEU A 96 -14.34 -35.18 8.52
N GLU A 97 -15.66 -35.08 8.35
CA GLU A 97 -16.34 -35.31 7.07
C GLU A 97 -16.44 -34.01 6.25
N PRO A 98 -15.72 -33.88 5.12
CA PRO A 98 -15.71 -32.65 4.35
C PRO A 98 -16.91 -32.51 3.40
N LYS A 99 -17.59 -31.37 3.44
CA LYS A 99 -18.42 -30.90 2.32
C LYS A 99 -17.51 -30.41 1.19
N LYS A 100 -17.79 -30.79 -0.05
CA LYS A 100 -17.08 -30.27 -1.24
C LYS A 100 -17.64 -28.90 -1.61
N TYR A 101 -16.77 -27.94 -1.94
CA TYR A 101 -17.18 -26.65 -2.49
C TYR A 101 -17.03 -26.64 -4.02
N ASP A 102 -18.15 -26.44 -4.71
CA ASP A 102 -18.25 -26.39 -6.18
C ASP A 102 -18.67 -25.00 -6.71
N GLY A 103 -18.73 -23.99 -5.84
CA GLY A 103 -19.09 -22.62 -6.20
C GLY A 103 -17.98 -21.82 -6.89
N ALA A 104 -18.24 -20.53 -7.11
CA ALA A 104 -17.27 -19.62 -7.73
C ALA A 104 -16.00 -19.47 -6.88
N ARG A 105 -14.84 -19.40 -7.54
CA ARG A 105 -13.50 -19.34 -6.93
C ARG A 105 -12.99 -17.90 -6.74
N THR A 106 -13.85 -17.00 -6.25
CA THR A 106 -13.48 -15.62 -5.87
C THR A 106 -13.56 -15.45 -4.35
N ALA A 107 -12.86 -14.47 -3.80
CA ALA A 107 -12.83 -14.23 -2.36
C ALA A 107 -14.25 -14.01 -1.78
N GLU A 108 -15.11 -13.29 -2.51
CA GLU A 108 -16.46 -12.91 -2.07
C GLU A 108 -17.40 -14.13 -2.05
N ALA A 109 -17.34 -14.97 -3.07
CA ALA A 109 -18.15 -16.20 -3.14
C ALA A 109 -17.73 -17.21 -2.07
N LEU A 110 -16.42 -17.33 -1.82
CA LEU A 110 -15.88 -18.16 -0.75
C LEU A 110 -16.26 -17.62 0.63
N ALA A 111 -16.16 -16.30 0.86
CA ALA A 111 -16.56 -15.68 2.11
C ALA A 111 -18.06 -15.82 2.37
N ALA A 112 -18.91 -15.63 1.37
CA ALA A 112 -20.35 -15.86 1.49
C ALA A 112 -20.66 -17.31 1.91
N TYR A 113 -20.00 -18.29 1.29
CA TYR A 113 -20.16 -19.70 1.65
C TYR A 113 -19.68 -20.00 3.09
N VAL A 114 -18.51 -19.49 3.47
CA VAL A 114 -17.94 -19.66 4.82
C VAL A 114 -18.78 -18.94 5.89
N ASN A 115 -19.37 -17.78 5.56
CA ASN A 115 -20.30 -17.07 6.44
C ASN A 115 -21.57 -17.90 6.71
N ILE A 116 -22.15 -18.48 5.66
CA ILE A 116 -23.34 -19.34 5.75
C ILE A 116 -23.04 -20.61 6.57
N GLU A 117 -21.99 -21.35 6.20
CA GLU A 117 -21.66 -22.65 6.82
C GLU A 117 -21.02 -22.53 8.21
N GLY A 118 -20.27 -21.45 8.46
CA GLY A 118 -19.61 -21.18 9.75
C GLY A 118 -20.41 -20.29 10.70
N GLY A 119 -21.61 -19.83 10.31
CA GLY A 119 -22.43 -18.92 11.12
C GLY A 119 -21.76 -17.58 11.42
N THR A 120 -20.99 -17.05 10.47
CA THR A 120 -20.21 -15.81 10.62
C THR A 120 -20.70 -14.71 9.68
N ASN A 121 -20.28 -13.46 9.92
CA ASN A 121 -20.60 -12.30 9.09
C ASN A 121 -19.33 -11.48 8.80
N VAL A 122 -18.32 -12.15 8.24
CA VAL A 122 -17.04 -11.55 7.86
C VAL A 122 -17.18 -10.98 6.45
N LYS A 123 -16.97 -9.67 6.30
CA LYS A 123 -16.81 -9.03 4.99
C LYS A 123 -15.39 -9.31 4.48
N ILE A 124 -15.24 -9.50 3.16
CA ILE A 124 -13.90 -9.55 2.55
C ILE A 124 -13.22 -8.20 2.78
N VAL A 125 -12.03 -8.26 3.36
CA VAL A 125 -11.08 -7.15 3.35
C VAL A 125 -10.49 -7.14 1.94
N ALA A 126 -11.09 -6.33 1.07
CA ALA A 126 -10.38 -5.87 -0.11
C ALA A 126 -9.03 -5.27 0.35
N PRO A 127 -7.93 -5.42 -0.41
CA PRO A 127 -6.75 -4.59 -0.15
C PRO A 127 -7.23 -3.13 -0.10
N PRO A 128 -6.77 -2.30 0.85
CA PRO A 128 -7.27 -0.95 0.99
C PRO A 128 -7.04 -0.21 -0.32
N SER A 129 -8.12 0.00 -1.08
CA SER A 129 -8.06 0.74 -2.32
C SER A 129 -7.53 2.13 -1.98
N ASN A 130 -6.56 2.59 -2.76
CA ASN A 130 -6.11 3.96 -2.64
C ASN A 130 -7.03 4.90 -3.42
N VAL A 131 -7.96 4.34 -4.21
CA VAL A 131 -8.99 5.08 -4.93
C VAL A 131 -10.11 5.43 -3.94
N VAL A 132 -10.27 6.73 -3.72
CA VAL A 132 -11.43 7.30 -3.01
C VAL A 132 -12.69 7.03 -3.83
N VAL A 133 -13.79 6.66 -3.20
CA VAL A 133 -15.09 6.59 -3.88
C VAL A 133 -15.87 7.87 -3.57
N LEU A 134 -16.68 8.36 -4.50
CA LEU A 134 -17.54 9.53 -4.30
C LEU A 134 -19.02 9.11 -4.27
N THR A 135 -19.82 9.80 -3.47
CA THR A 135 -21.29 9.69 -3.38
C THR A 135 -21.90 11.10 -3.35
N SER A 136 -23.23 11.24 -3.38
CA SER A 136 -23.87 12.56 -3.22
C SER A 136 -23.49 13.27 -1.92
N ASP A 137 -23.35 12.50 -0.84
CA ASP A 137 -23.26 13.02 0.53
C ASP A 137 -21.80 13.25 0.95
N ASN A 138 -20.87 12.65 0.21
CA ASN A 138 -19.44 12.76 0.42
C ASN A 138 -18.69 13.21 -0.86
N PHE A 139 -19.41 13.77 -1.85
CA PHE A 139 -18.80 14.53 -2.95
C PHE A 139 -17.95 15.69 -2.42
N ASP A 140 -18.29 16.18 -1.22
CA ASP A 140 -17.50 17.12 -0.43
C ASP A 140 -16.64 16.44 0.68
N GLU A 141 -16.70 15.11 0.92
CA GLU A 141 -16.00 14.43 2.06
C GLU A 141 -15.72 12.87 2.04
N ILE A 142 -15.67 12.15 0.88
CA ILE A 142 -15.06 10.77 0.68
C ILE A 142 -15.85 9.46 1.14
N VAL A 143 -16.08 8.47 0.21
CA VAL A 143 -16.30 6.96 0.31
C VAL A 143 -17.68 6.38 0.82
N ASN A 144 -18.44 5.38 0.24
CA ASN A 144 -18.35 4.36 -0.85
C ASN A 144 -19.73 3.67 -1.24
N ASP A 145 -19.88 2.98 -2.40
CA ASP A 145 -20.58 1.65 -2.53
C ASP A 145 -20.17 0.80 -3.79
N GLU A 146 -20.28 -0.55 -3.72
CA GLU A 146 -19.89 -1.54 -4.76
C GLU A 146 -21.07 -2.28 -5.43
N LYS A 147 -21.37 -2.03 -6.73
CA LYS A 147 -21.88 -3.11 -7.63
C LYS A 147 -21.86 -2.82 -9.14
N LYS A 148 -21.61 -3.89 -9.92
CA LYS A 148 -21.82 -4.01 -11.39
C LYS A 148 -21.03 -3.05 -12.31
N MET A 149 -19.70 -3.00 -12.17
CA MET A 149 -18.86 -2.36 -13.21
C MET A 149 -19.00 -3.00 -14.60
N CYS A 150 -19.13 -2.15 -15.63
CA CYS A 150 -19.16 -2.55 -17.04
C CYS A 150 -17.81 -3.10 -17.54
N GLY A 151 -17.80 -3.74 -18.72
CA GLY A 151 -16.59 -4.36 -19.28
C GLY A 151 -15.42 -3.40 -19.53
N HIS A 152 -15.71 -2.14 -19.90
CA HIS A 152 -14.67 -1.14 -20.19
C HIS A 152 -13.98 -0.61 -18.93
N CYS A 153 -14.70 -0.46 -17.82
CA CYS A 153 -14.12 -0.01 -16.56
C CYS A 153 -13.17 -1.06 -15.94
N LYS A 154 -13.45 -2.36 -16.14
CA LYS A 154 -12.61 -3.46 -15.65
C LYS A 154 -11.18 -3.45 -16.20
N ASN A 155 -10.97 -2.91 -17.40
CA ASN A 155 -9.64 -2.81 -18.01
C ASN A 155 -8.83 -1.65 -17.45
N LEU A 156 -9.50 -0.56 -17.03
CA LEU A 156 -8.84 0.62 -16.46
C LEU A 156 -8.56 0.47 -14.96
N ALA A 157 -9.42 -0.22 -14.21
CA ALA A 157 -9.31 -0.34 -12.75
C ALA A 157 -7.91 -0.79 -12.24
N PRO A 158 -7.22 -1.78 -12.84
CA PRO A 158 -5.87 -2.16 -12.40
C PRO A 158 -4.80 -1.08 -12.62
N THR A 159 -4.97 -0.22 -13.62
CA THR A 159 -4.10 0.94 -13.85
C THR A 159 -4.44 2.06 -12.87
N TYR A 160 -5.74 2.33 -12.67
CA TYR A 160 -6.21 3.40 -11.80
C TYR A 160 -5.84 3.17 -10.31
N GLU A 161 -5.86 1.92 -9.86
CA GLU A 161 -5.33 1.54 -8.54
C GLU A 161 -3.82 1.79 -8.40
N LYS A 162 -3.03 1.63 -9.48
CA LYS A 162 -1.60 1.97 -9.47
C LYS A 162 -1.38 3.48 -9.43
N VAL A 163 -2.18 4.26 -10.15
CA VAL A 163 -2.16 5.74 -10.07
C VAL A 163 -2.45 6.17 -8.63
N ALA A 164 -3.50 5.63 -8.02
CA ALA A 164 -3.86 5.92 -6.64
C ALA A 164 -2.79 5.47 -5.63
N ALA A 165 -2.13 4.33 -5.87
CA ALA A 165 -0.98 3.90 -5.07
C ALA A 165 0.22 4.84 -5.23
N ALA A 166 0.48 5.33 -6.45
CA ALA A 166 1.59 6.23 -6.74
C ALA A 166 1.46 7.56 -6.00
N PHE A 167 0.27 8.19 -6.05
CA PHE A 167 0.01 9.50 -5.44
C PHE A 167 -0.44 9.44 -3.96
N LYS A 168 -0.46 8.26 -3.33
CA LYS A 168 -0.92 8.05 -1.95
C LYS A 168 -0.30 8.97 -0.89
N LEU A 169 0.93 9.44 -1.11
CA LEU A 169 1.67 10.29 -0.18
C LEU A 169 1.57 11.81 -0.50
N ASP A 170 0.82 12.20 -1.52
CA ASP A 170 0.57 13.60 -1.87
C ASP A 170 -0.82 14.03 -1.37
N GLU A 171 -0.87 14.65 -0.20
CA GLU A 171 -2.12 15.06 0.48
C GLU A 171 -3.01 16.04 -0.32
N ASP A 172 -2.43 16.76 -1.29
CA ASP A 172 -3.17 17.65 -2.21
C ASP A 172 -3.71 16.91 -3.46
N VAL A 173 -3.47 15.60 -3.63
CA VAL A 173 -3.92 14.79 -4.77
C VAL A 173 -4.86 13.68 -4.31
N VAL A 174 -6.10 13.71 -4.78
CA VAL A 174 -7.11 12.66 -4.52
C VAL A 174 -7.44 11.96 -5.83
N ILE A 175 -7.18 10.64 -5.88
CA ILE A 175 -7.56 9.79 -7.01
C ILE A 175 -8.87 9.12 -6.64
N ALA A 176 -9.92 9.34 -7.44
CA ALA A 176 -11.28 8.98 -7.04
C ALA A 176 -12.13 8.37 -8.17
N ASN A 177 -13.06 7.48 -7.80
CA ASN A 177 -14.08 6.92 -8.67
C ASN A 177 -15.50 7.28 -8.18
N LEU A 178 -16.49 7.14 -9.06
CA LEU A 178 -17.90 7.40 -8.78
C LEU A 178 -18.73 6.37 -9.54
N ASP A 179 -19.70 5.75 -8.88
CA ASP A 179 -20.71 4.94 -9.58
C ASP A 179 -21.79 5.85 -10.17
N ALA A 180 -21.57 6.31 -11.39
CA ALA A 180 -22.48 7.17 -12.12
C ALA A 180 -23.85 6.52 -12.43
N ASP A 181 -23.97 5.19 -12.41
CA ASP A 181 -25.27 4.51 -12.56
C ASP A 181 -26.13 4.64 -11.29
N GLN A 182 -25.49 4.79 -10.12
CA GLN A 182 -26.14 5.11 -8.85
C GLN A 182 -26.39 6.62 -8.70
N TYR A 183 -25.41 7.46 -9.03
CA TYR A 183 -25.44 8.92 -8.82
C TYR A 183 -25.72 9.70 -10.12
N LYS A 184 -26.86 9.41 -10.75
CA LYS A 184 -27.22 9.96 -12.07
C LYS A 184 -27.29 11.49 -12.13
N ASP A 185 -27.90 12.13 -11.15
CA ASP A 185 -28.00 13.60 -11.09
C ASP A 185 -26.60 14.27 -11.10
N LEU A 186 -25.63 13.64 -10.44
CA LEU A 186 -24.24 14.08 -10.40
C LEU A 186 -23.50 13.79 -11.72
N ALA A 187 -23.75 12.61 -12.31
CA ALA A 187 -23.23 12.23 -13.62
C ALA A 187 -23.71 13.20 -14.72
N GLU A 188 -25.01 13.49 -14.77
CA GLU A 188 -25.62 14.44 -15.71
C GLU A 188 -25.11 15.87 -15.49
N LYS A 189 -25.04 16.34 -14.23
CA LYS A 189 -24.50 17.66 -13.87
C LYS A 189 -23.06 17.89 -14.36
N HIS A 190 -22.23 16.84 -14.37
CA HIS A 190 -20.86 16.91 -14.89
C HIS A 190 -20.74 16.42 -16.35
N GLY A 191 -21.85 16.15 -17.06
CA GLY A 191 -21.84 15.79 -18.48
C GLY A 191 -21.31 14.39 -18.80
N VAL A 192 -21.45 13.43 -17.89
CA VAL A 192 -21.00 12.05 -18.08
C VAL A 192 -22.02 11.30 -18.95
N SER A 193 -21.72 11.12 -20.23
CA SER A 193 -22.59 10.44 -21.20
C SER A 193 -22.20 8.98 -21.51
N GLY A 194 -21.15 8.45 -20.89
CA GLY A 194 -20.61 7.11 -21.15
C GLY A 194 -19.47 6.74 -20.20
N TYR A 195 -19.00 5.49 -20.25
CA TYR A 195 -18.03 4.96 -19.28
C TYR A 195 -16.86 4.18 -19.91
N PRO A 196 -15.65 4.25 -19.33
CA PRO A 196 -15.24 5.18 -18.28
C PRO A 196 -14.98 6.58 -18.84
N THR A 197 -15.53 7.59 -18.16
CA THR A 197 -15.20 9.02 -18.33
C THR A 197 -14.29 9.42 -17.18
N LEU A 198 -13.30 10.27 -17.47
CA LEU A 198 -12.29 10.70 -16.51
C LEU A 198 -12.29 12.23 -16.49
N LYS A 199 -12.25 12.81 -15.30
CA LYS A 199 -12.27 14.25 -15.08
C LYS A 199 -11.26 14.64 -14.01
N PHE A 200 -10.69 15.82 -14.17
CA PHE A 200 -9.77 16.44 -13.23
C PHE A 200 -10.46 17.60 -12.52
N PHE A 201 -10.33 17.68 -11.19
CA PHE A 201 -10.96 18.72 -10.38
C PHE A 201 -9.88 19.51 -9.63
N PRO A 202 -9.39 20.64 -10.18
CA PRO A 202 -8.43 21.47 -9.46
C PRO A 202 -9.10 22.16 -8.27
N LYS A 203 -8.31 22.45 -7.22
CA LYS A 203 -8.75 22.98 -5.91
C LYS A 203 -9.63 24.25 -5.98
N ASN A 204 -9.52 25.02 -7.06
CA ASN A 204 -10.27 26.24 -7.34
C ASN A 204 -11.40 26.08 -8.38
N ASN A 205 -11.62 24.89 -8.95
CA ASN A 205 -12.62 24.63 -9.98
C ASN A 205 -13.41 23.34 -9.68
N LYS A 206 -14.55 23.49 -8.98
CA LYS A 206 -15.49 22.38 -8.72
C LYS A 206 -16.29 21.91 -9.94
N ALA A 207 -16.24 22.58 -11.09
CA ALA A 207 -16.92 22.10 -12.30
C ALA A 207 -16.21 20.88 -12.92
N GLY A 208 -14.88 20.84 -12.75
CA GLY A 208 -13.99 19.86 -13.36
C GLY A 208 -13.61 20.20 -14.80
N GLU A 209 -12.55 19.54 -15.26
CA GLU A 209 -12.03 19.54 -16.63
C GLU A 209 -12.07 18.10 -17.14
N ASP A 210 -12.34 17.90 -18.43
CA ASP A 210 -12.25 16.57 -19.05
C ASP A 210 -10.79 16.11 -19.19
N TYR A 211 -10.57 14.81 -19.04
CA TYR A 211 -9.26 14.18 -19.27
C TYR A 211 -9.24 13.46 -20.61
N ASP A 212 -8.57 14.09 -21.59
CA ASP A 212 -8.39 13.59 -22.96
C ASP A 212 -7.04 12.87 -23.17
N GLY A 213 -6.25 12.67 -22.11
CA GLY A 213 -4.98 11.97 -22.17
C GLY A 213 -5.12 10.46 -22.39
N GLY A 214 -4.00 9.79 -22.63
CA GLY A 214 -3.97 8.34 -22.72
C GLY A 214 -4.24 7.67 -21.36
N ARG A 215 -4.49 6.36 -21.38
CA ARG A 215 -5.08 5.62 -20.24
C ARG A 215 -4.12 4.60 -19.62
N ASP A 216 -2.83 4.72 -19.90
CA ASP A 216 -1.80 3.98 -19.19
C ASP A 216 -1.30 4.72 -17.94
N LEU A 217 -0.42 4.08 -17.19
CA LEU A 217 0.05 4.59 -15.90
C LEU A 217 0.95 5.83 -16.05
N ASP A 218 1.75 5.89 -17.11
CA ASP A 218 2.74 6.94 -17.32
C ASP A 218 2.06 8.22 -17.81
N ASP A 219 1.01 8.10 -18.65
CA ASP A 219 0.13 9.21 -19.03
C ASP A 219 -0.52 9.88 -17.81
N PHE A 220 -1.14 9.08 -16.92
CA PHE A 220 -1.77 9.62 -15.71
C PHE A 220 -0.75 10.26 -14.77
N VAL A 221 0.39 9.61 -14.54
CA VAL A 221 1.45 10.14 -13.66
C VAL A 221 2.00 11.45 -14.22
N THR A 222 2.19 11.55 -15.53
CA THR A 222 2.63 12.78 -16.20
C THR A 222 1.61 13.89 -16.02
N PHE A 223 0.34 13.65 -16.35
CA PHE A 223 -0.73 14.64 -16.22
C PHE A 223 -0.90 15.15 -14.79
N ILE A 224 -0.88 14.25 -13.80
CA ILE A 224 -1.03 14.63 -12.39
C ILE A 224 0.19 15.44 -11.92
N ASN A 225 1.41 15.04 -12.29
CA ASN A 225 2.63 15.82 -12.01
C ASN A 225 2.55 17.24 -12.58
N GLU A 226 2.10 17.39 -13.83
CA GLU A 226 1.97 18.70 -14.49
C GLU A 226 0.86 19.57 -13.87
N LYS A 227 -0.32 19.01 -13.63
CA LYS A 227 -1.49 19.75 -13.12
C LYS A 227 -1.40 20.05 -11.62
N CYS A 228 -0.74 19.21 -10.83
CA CYS A 228 -0.66 19.32 -9.37
C CYS A 228 0.70 19.79 -8.85
N GLY A 229 1.73 19.90 -9.70
CA GLY A 229 3.10 20.22 -9.30
C GLY A 229 3.81 19.10 -8.52
N THR A 230 3.25 17.89 -8.53
CA THR A 230 3.88 16.68 -7.98
C THR A 230 4.98 16.18 -8.91
N ASN A 231 5.82 15.26 -8.43
CA ASN A 231 7.02 14.84 -9.15
C ASN A 231 7.30 13.33 -8.92
N ARG A 232 6.30 12.46 -9.13
CA ARG A 232 6.40 11.01 -8.92
C ARG A 232 6.64 10.21 -10.21
N ASP A 233 7.18 9.01 -10.06
CA ASP A 233 7.25 7.99 -11.12
C ASP A 233 6.06 6.99 -11.02
N ALA A 234 6.01 6.04 -11.96
CA ALA A 234 5.02 4.96 -11.99
C ALA A 234 5.03 4.03 -10.76
N ASN A 235 6.09 4.06 -9.95
CA ASN A 235 6.22 3.28 -8.71
C ASN A 235 5.83 4.11 -7.47
N GLY A 236 5.40 5.36 -7.65
CA GLY A 236 5.10 6.30 -6.57
C GLY A 236 6.33 6.94 -5.91
N GLN A 237 7.53 6.76 -6.47
CA GLN A 237 8.76 7.33 -5.92
C GLN A 237 8.94 8.77 -6.41
N LEU A 238 9.44 9.66 -5.54
CA LEU A 238 9.83 11.00 -5.95
C LEU A 238 11.01 10.96 -6.95
N THR A 239 10.84 11.63 -8.08
CA THR A 239 11.86 11.78 -9.13
C THR A 239 12.97 12.76 -8.71
N SER A 240 14.03 12.87 -9.52
CA SER A 240 15.13 13.85 -9.31
C SER A 240 14.69 15.32 -9.35
N LYS A 241 13.54 15.62 -9.97
CA LYS A 241 12.96 16.97 -10.02
C LYS A 241 12.26 17.38 -8.73
N ALA A 242 11.86 16.42 -7.89
CA ALA A 242 11.11 16.70 -6.67
C ALA A 242 11.91 17.59 -5.69
N GLY A 243 11.31 18.71 -5.30
CA GLY A 243 11.93 19.69 -4.40
C GLY A 243 12.85 20.72 -5.06
N ILE A 244 13.12 20.58 -6.37
CA ILE A 244 13.92 21.55 -7.12
C ILE A 244 13.06 22.77 -7.47
N LEU A 245 13.53 23.96 -7.11
CA LEU A 245 12.87 25.24 -7.41
C LEU A 245 13.84 26.08 -8.25
N GLU A 246 13.53 26.35 -9.52
CA GLU A 246 14.49 26.98 -10.45
C GLU A 246 14.96 28.37 -10.02
N ASP A 247 14.07 29.19 -9.45
CA ASP A 247 14.45 30.53 -8.97
C ASP A 247 15.38 30.48 -7.76
N VAL A 248 15.14 29.55 -6.82
CA VAL A 248 16.05 29.29 -5.70
C VAL A 248 17.37 28.67 -6.20
N ASN A 249 17.31 27.81 -7.22
CA ASN A 249 18.48 27.16 -7.82
C ASN A 249 19.45 28.18 -8.47
N LYS A 250 18.95 29.30 -9.00
CA LYS A 250 19.79 30.42 -9.45
C LYS A 250 20.60 31.00 -8.29
N LEU A 251 19.98 31.22 -7.12
CA LEU A 251 20.66 31.68 -5.91
C LEU A 251 21.63 30.64 -5.35
N VAL A 252 21.35 29.33 -5.50
CA VAL A 252 22.30 28.28 -5.12
C VAL A 252 23.55 28.29 -5.99
N LYS A 253 23.42 28.48 -7.31
CA LYS A 253 24.57 28.62 -8.22
C LYS A 253 25.43 29.83 -7.84
N GLU A 254 24.80 30.96 -7.55
CA GLU A 254 25.50 32.14 -7.02
C GLU A 254 26.20 31.84 -5.68
N PHE A 255 25.55 31.12 -4.77
CA PHE A 255 26.09 30.76 -3.46
C PHE A 255 27.29 29.80 -3.54
N VAL A 256 27.26 28.80 -4.43
CA VAL A 256 28.33 27.80 -4.58
C VAL A 256 29.58 28.44 -5.20
N THR A 257 29.40 29.34 -6.18
CA THR A 257 30.48 30.06 -6.86
C THR A 257 31.03 31.26 -6.07
N ALA A 258 30.25 31.83 -5.15
CA ALA A 258 30.65 32.96 -4.30
C ALA A 258 31.85 32.65 -3.38
N LYS A 259 32.63 33.69 -3.07
CA LYS A 259 33.67 33.60 -2.03
C LYS A 259 33.05 33.55 -0.63
N ASN A 260 33.81 33.09 0.35
CA ASN A 260 33.29 32.85 1.71
C ASN A 260 32.69 34.10 2.39
N GLU A 261 33.18 35.31 2.08
CA GLU A 261 32.57 36.55 2.59
C GLU A 261 31.24 36.90 1.89
N GLU A 262 31.14 36.61 0.60
CA GLU A 262 29.95 36.87 -0.24
C GLU A 262 28.82 35.88 0.06
N LYS A 263 29.14 34.63 0.42
CA LYS A 263 28.17 33.57 0.77
C LYS A 263 27.14 33.99 1.82
N LYS A 264 27.49 34.87 2.76
CA LYS A 264 26.55 35.42 3.77
C LYS A 264 25.49 36.33 3.15
N SER A 265 25.84 37.11 2.12
CA SER A 265 24.90 37.99 1.43
C SER A 265 23.95 37.20 0.51
N VAL A 266 24.47 36.17 -0.18
CA VAL A 266 23.65 35.27 -1.01
C VAL A 266 22.73 34.41 -0.13
N LEU A 267 23.22 33.94 1.03
CA LEU A 267 22.38 33.24 2.01
C LEU A 267 21.18 34.10 2.44
N LYS A 268 21.38 35.39 2.74
CA LYS A 268 20.28 36.29 3.14
C LYS A 268 19.22 36.42 2.03
N ARG A 269 19.65 36.58 0.77
CA ARG A 269 18.72 36.59 -0.38
C ARG A 269 18.00 35.26 -0.57
N LEU A 270 18.66 34.13 -0.29
CA LEU A 270 18.07 32.80 -0.35
C LEU A 270 17.08 32.56 0.80
N GLU A 271 17.29 33.16 1.98
CA GLU A 271 16.31 33.21 3.07
C GLU A 271 15.09 34.06 2.70
N GLU A 272 15.32 35.28 2.19
CA GLU A 272 14.25 36.18 1.73
C GLU A 272 13.37 35.52 0.65
N GLU A 273 13.99 34.87 -0.35
CA GLU A 273 13.28 34.12 -1.39
C GLU A 273 12.52 32.93 -0.80
N ALA A 274 13.14 32.15 0.10
CA ALA A 274 12.52 30.99 0.74
C ALA A 274 11.29 31.35 1.60
N ASP A 275 11.27 32.53 2.21
CA ASP A 275 10.15 33.04 3.00
C ASP A 275 8.97 33.52 2.13
N THR A 276 9.17 33.78 0.83
CA THR A 276 8.06 34.05 -0.11
C THR A 276 7.25 32.79 -0.47
N LEU A 277 7.87 31.61 -0.35
CA LEU A 277 7.31 30.34 -0.80
C LEU A 277 6.11 29.91 0.06
N LYS A 278 5.07 29.41 -0.60
CA LYS A 278 3.82 28.96 0.02
C LYS A 278 3.53 27.49 -0.27
N GLY A 279 2.61 26.90 0.50
CA GLY A 279 2.21 25.50 0.32
C GLY A 279 3.38 24.52 0.44
N PRO A 280 3.41 23.43 -0.35
CA PRO A 280 4.49 22.45 -0.33
C PRO A 280 5.88 23.04 -0.55
N SER A 281 6.02 24.12 -1.34
CA SER A 281 7.33 24.73 -1.63
C SER A 281 7.99 25.38 -0.42
N ALA A 282 7.21 25.83 0.57
CA ALA A 282 7.74 26.41 1.81
C ALA A 282 8.62 25.43 2.61
N ARG A 283 8.35 24.11 2.52
CA ARG A 283 9.19 23.08 3.16
C ARG A 283 10.51 22.88 2.41
N TYR A 284 10.55 23.15 1.10
CA TYR A 284 11.75 23.05 0.27
C TYR A 284 12.71 24.21 0.56
N GLY A 285 12.19 25.45 0.61
CA GLY A 285 12.98 26.64 0.97
C GLY A 285 13.74 26.47 2.29
N LYS A 286 13.08 25.92 3.33
CA LYS A 286 13.73 25.61 4.62
C LYS A 286 14.88 24.61 4.51
N ILE A 287 14.84 23.68 3.54
CA ILE A 287 15.92 22.72 3.28
C ILE A 287 17.06 23.40 2.51
N TYR A 288 16.76 24.24 1.52
CA TYR A 288 17.75 25.07 0.83
C TYR A 288 18.53 25.98 1.80
N VAL A 289 17.82 26.72 2.67
CA VAL A 289 18.45 27.58 3.71
C VAL A 289 19.34 26.76 4.64
N LYS A 290 18.88 25.59 5.10
CA LYS A 290 19.65 24.72 6.00
C LYS A 290 20.88 24.11 5.32
N ALA A 291 20.79 23.76 4.04
CA ALA A 291 21.90 23.29 3.23
C ALA A 291 22.97 24.39 3.09
N ALA A 292 22.56 25.59 2.68
CA ALA A 292 23.45 26.75 2.54
C ALA A 292 24.17 27.08 3.86
N LYS A 293 23.44 27.17 4.99
CA LYS A 293 24.05 27.36 6.33
C LYS A 293 25.07 26.28 6.67
N SER A 294 24.72 25.01 6.43
CA SER A 294 25.63 23.88 6.69
C SER A 294 26.88 23.92 5.80
N CYS A 295 26.80 24.40 4.56
CA CYS A 295 27.96 24.61 3.69
C CYS A 295 28.89 25.74 4.17
N ILE A 296 28.36 26.78 4.83
CA ILE A 296 29.19 27.81 5.49
C ILE A 296 29.87 27.21 6.74
N GLU A 297 29.11 26.53 7.59
CA GLU A 297 29.59 26.01 8.88
C GLU A 297 30.57 24.83 8.76
N LYS A 298 30.39 23.97 7.75
CA LYS A 298 31.08 22.66 7.63
C LYS A 298 31.95 22.54 6.38
N GLY A 299 32.01 23.58 5.55
CA GLY A 299 32.79 23.61 4.32
C GLY A 299 32.06 23.07 3.09
N SER A 300 32.70 23.22 1.92
CA SER A 300 32.17 22.88 0.60
C SER A 300 31.77 21.42 0.44
N ASP A 301 32.55 20.50 1.03
CA ASP A 301 32.32 19.06 0.88
C ASP A 301 31.06 18.56 1.61
N TYR A 302 30.44 19.39 2.47
CA TYR A 302 29.25 19.01 3.24
C TYR A 302 28.13 18.47 2.35
N ALA A 303 27.78 19.18 1.26
CA ALA A 303 26.68 18.79 0.40
C ALA A 303 26.94 17.45 -0.29
N LYS A 304 28.16 17.26 -0.83
CA LYS A 304 28.61 16.01 -1.47
C LYS A 304 28.60 14.83 -0.50
N ASN A 305 29.13 15.02 0.71
CA ASN A 305 29.17 13.99 1.75
C ASN A 305 27.77 13.60 2.25
N GLU A 306 26.86 14.57 2.38
CA GLU A 306 25.47 14.34 2.81
C GLU A 306 24.63 13.67 1.72
N VAL A 307 24.81 14.03 0.43
CA VAL A 307 24.21 13.32 -0.71
C VAL A 307 24.60 11.84 -0.68
N GLN A 308 25.90 11.53 -0.61
CA GLN A 308 26.38 10.14 -0.50
C GLN A 308 25.85 9.42 0.74
N ARG A 309 25.66 10.13 1.86
CA ARG A 309 25.05 9.55 3.07
C ARG A 309 23.58 9.23 2.83
N LEU A 310 22.83 10.09 2.14
CA LEU A 310 21.43 9.88 1.81
C LEU A 310 21.25 8.73 0.79
N ASP A 311 22.10 8.62 -0.23
CA ASP A 311 22.07 7.48 -1.16
C ASP A 311 22.30 6.13 -0.43
N ARG A 312 23.27 6.08 0.50
CA ARG A 312 23.48 4.90 1.38
C ARG A 312 22.31 4.61 2.33
N MET A 313 21.40 5.56 2.55
CA MET A 313 20.18 5.36 3.35
C MET A 313 18.99 4.97 2.47
N LEU A 314 18.88 5.51 1.25
CA LEU A 314 17.89 5.14 0.24
C LEU A 314 18.10 3.71 -0.27
N ALA A 315 19.34 3.21 -0.29
CA ALA A 315 19.68 1.82 -0.63
C ALA A 315 19.30 0.80 0.46
N LYS A 316 18.72 1.22 1.60
CA LYS A 316 18.26 0.33 2.68
C LYS A 316 16.73 0.21 2.64
N SER A 317 16.20 -0.88 3.19
CA SER A 317 14.77 -0.98 3.46
C SER A 317 14.35 0.10 4.46
N ILE A 318 13.53 1.04 4.00
CA ILE A 318 12.98 2.18 4.75
C ILE A 318 11.51 2.38 4.33
N SER A 319 10.71 3.07 5.15
CA SER A 319 9.34 3.38 4.78
C SER A 319 9.26 4.40 3.63
N ALA A 320 8.21 4.33 2.82
CA ALA A 320 8.03 5.21 1.65
C ALA A 320 8.06 6.71 2.03
N SER A 321 7.41 7.10 3.14
CA SER A 321 7.50 8.47 3.68
C SER A 321 8.93 8.90 4.02
N LYS A 322 9.78 7.97 4.50
CA LYS A 322 11.18 8.25 4.79
C LYS A 322 12.03 8.30 3.52
N ALA A 323 11.71 7.49 2.52
CA ALA A 323 12.30 7.58 1.19
C ALA A 323 12.00 8.95 0.56
N ASP A 324 10.75 9.41 0.60
CA ASP A 324 10.37 10.75 0.11
C ASP A 324 11.16 11.87 0.81
N GLU A 325 11.26 11.82 2.16
CA GLU A 325 12.05 12.80 2.92
C GLU A 325 13.54 12.81 2.53
N PHE A 326 14.13 11.63 2.33
CA PHE A 326 15.55 11.48 1.98
C PHE A 326 15.83 11.84 0.52
N THR A 327 15.00 11.39 -0.42
CA THR A 327 15.09 11.74 -1.84
C THR A 327 14.98 13.24 -2.04
N LEU A 328 14.01 13.90 -1.39
CA LEU A 328 13.83 15.34 -1.51
C LEU A 328 15.01 16.13 -0.93
N LYS A 329 15.53 15.73 0.23
CA LYS A 329 16.75 16.33 0.79
C LYS A 329 17.96 16.11 -0.10
N ARG A 330 18.11 14.91 -0.66
CA ARG A 330 19.20 14.55 -1.57
C ARG A 330 19.14 15.42 -2.82
N ASN A 331 17.99 15.49 -3.50
CA ASN A 331 17.81 16.30 -4.71
C ASN A 331 18.22 17.76 -4.48
N ILE A 332 17.74 18.38 -3.38
CA ILE A 332 18.10 19.75 -3.02
C ILE A 332 19.61 19.87 -2.74
N LEU A 333 20.21 18.96 -1.95
CA LEU A 333 21.65 18.98 -1.66
C LEU A 333 22.52 18.74 -2.90
N SER A 334 22.06 17.96 -3.88
CA SER A 334 22.75 17.75 -5.16
C SER A 334 22.93 19.06 -5.95
N THR A 335 22.05 20.05 -5.79
CA THR A 335 22.24 21.38 -6.42
C THR A 335 23.44 22.15 -5.84
N PHE A 336 23.77 21.93 -4.55
CA PHE A 336 24.95 22.48 -3.88
C PHE A 336 26.22 21.64 -4.11
N ALA A 337 26.08 20.38 -4.50
CA ALA A 337 27.17 19.42 -4.67
C ALA A 337 27.61 19.21 -6.14
N SER A 338 26.90 19.82 -7.08
CA SER A 338 27.26 19.82 -8.50
C SER A 338 28.43 20.77 -8.73
N ASP A 339 29.42 20.35 -9.51
CA ASP A 339 30.51 21.23 -9.97
C ASP A 339 29.90 22.24 -10.97
N HIS A 340 29.88 23.53 -10.61
CA HIS A 340 29.35 24.65 -11.43
C HIS A 340 30.47 25.61 -11.84
#